data_AF-A0A933TJN9-F1
#
_entry.id   AF-A0A933TJN9-F1
#
_cell.length_a   1.000
_cell.length_b   1.000
_cell.length_c   1.000
_cell.angle_alpha   90.00
_cell.angle_beta   90.00
_cell.angle_gamma   90.00
#
_symmetry.space_group_name_H-M   'P 1'
#
loop_
_entity.id
_entity.type
_entity.pdbx_description
1 polymer ?
#
loop_
_entity_poly.entity_id
_entity_poly.type
_entity_poly.pdbx_seq_one_letter_code
_entity_poly.pdbx_strand_id
1 'polypeptide(L)'
;MAFKNRNLARRIAKDPCSWCGWKAGRRHAAHIIDEGPERDWNALSLCPNCSTVFDEIVRPKLYKALTKFGAMGLPKSWSKDNKMSDLSE
;
A
#
# COMPACT_ATOMS: atom_id res chain seq x y z
N MET A 1 0.27 -7.69 2.40
CA MET A 1 0.36 -9.14 2.03
C MET A 1 1.20 -9.32 0.77
N ALA A 2 1.90 -10.46 0.61
CA ALA A 2 2.68 -10.77 -0.59
C ALA A 2 1.78 -11.28 -1.73
N PHE A 3 2.08 -10.87 -2.99
CA PHE A 3 1.41 -11.39 -4.19
C PHE A 3 1.71 -12.89 -4.38
N LYS A 4 0.67 -13.70 -4.53
CA LYS A 4 0.75 -15.12 -4.92
C LYS A 4 1.11 -15.26 -6.40
N ASN A 5 0.51 -14.44 -7.26
CA ASN A 5 0.87 -14.39 -8.69
C ASN A 5 2.19 -13.65 -8.89
N ARG A 6 3.29 -14.41 -8.92
CA ARG A 6 4.65 -13.87 -9.11
C ARG A 6 4.86 -13.20 -10.47
N ASN A 7 4.14 -13.63 -11.51
CA ASN A 7 4.26 -13.02 -12.84
C ASN A 7 3.64 -11.63 -12.86
N LEU A 8 2.47 -11.48 -12.23
CA LEU A 8 1.84 -10.18 -12.02
C LEU A 8 2.75 -9.25 -11.21
N ALA A 9 3.27 -9.73 -10.07
CA ALA A 9 4.15 -8.95 -9.22
C ALA A 9 5.41 -8.45 -9.95
N ARG A 10 6.03 -9.33 -10.75
CA ARG A 10 7.18 -8.95 -11.59
C ARG A 10 6.81 -7.93 -12.65
N ARG A 11 5.63 -8.04 -13.27
CA ARG A 11 5.16 -7.09 -14.29
C ARG A 11 4.96 -5.70 -13.67
N ILE A 12 4.25 -5.60 -12.55
CA ILE A 12 4.03 -4.33 -11.83
C ILE A 12 5.37 -3.71 -11.41
N ALA A 13 6.28 -4.49 -10.81
CA ALA A 13 7.56 -3.99 -10.33
C ALA A 13 8.51 -3.49 -11.44
N LYS A 14 8.19 -3.70 -12.74
CA LYS A 14 8.95 -3.10 -13.85
C LYS A 14 8.72 -1.61 -13.97
N ASP A 15 7.57 -1.10 -13.54
CA ASP A 15 7.28 0.32 -13.66
C ASP A 15 8.13 1.15 -12.68
N PRO A 16 8.39 2.44 -12.99
CA PRO A 16 8.92 3.39 -12.02
C PRO A 16 8.09 3.39 -10.74
N CYS A 17 8.70 3.82 -9.63
CA CYS A 17 7.94 4.01 -8.40
C CYS A 17 6.74 4.93 -8.67
N SER A 18 5.51 4.46 -8.43
CA SER A 18 4.28 5.21 -8.71
C SER A 18 4.13 6.48 -7.84
N TRP A 19 4.92 6.59 -6.78
CA TRP A 19 4.87 7.70 -5.83
C TRP A 19 5.91 8.78 -6.11
N CYS A 20 7.16 8.38 -6.31
CA CYS A 20 8.28 9.32 -6.44
C CYS A 20 8.94 9.30 -7.83
N GLY A 21 8.51 8.41 -8.73
CA GLY A 21 9.06 8.27 -10.08
C GLY A 21 10.45 7.62 -10.15
N TRP A 22 11.03 7.19 -9.02
CA TRP A 22 12.38 6.60 -9.00
C TRP A 22 12.47 5.31 -9.84
N LYS A 23 13.50 5.22 -10.70
CA LYS A 23 13.70 4.12 -11.67
C LYS A 23 14.95 3.26 -11.43
N ALA A 24 15.91 3.76 -10.65
CA ALA A 24 17.27 3.19 -10.60
C ALA A 24 17.40 1.94 -9.70
N GLY A 25 16.49 1.74 -8.74
CA GLY A 25 16.56 0.62 -7.79
C GLY A 25 15.50 -0.44 -8.00
N ARG A 26 15.53 -1.47 -7.13
CA ARG A 26 14.51 -2.52 -7.08
C ARG A 26 13.17 -1.93 -6.61
N ARG A 27 12.10 -2.29 -7.31
CA ARG A 27 10.71 -2.03 -6.89
C ARG A 27 10.04 -3.34 -6.52
N HIS A 28 8.93 -3.25 -5.79
CA HIS A 28 8.05 -4.37 -5.54
C HIS A 28 6.61 -3.96 -5.82
N ALA A 29 5.80 -4.97 -6.14
CA ALA A 29 4.36 -4.80 -6.22
C ALA A 29 3.79 -4.71 -4.81
N ALA A 30 3.11 -3.62 -4.50
CA ALA A 30 2.38 -3.41 -3.26
C ALA A 30 0.88 -3.46 -3.55
N HIS A 31 0.11 -4.14 -2.71
CA HIS A 31 -1.35 -4.10 -2.78
C HIS A 31 -1.85 -2.76 -2.25
N ILE A 32 -2.79 -2.15 -2.95
CA ILE A 32 -3.54 -1.01 -2.42
C ILE A 32 -4.47 -1.54 -1.31
N ILE A 33 -5.21 -2.61 -1.58
CA ILE A 33 -6.07 -3.35 -0.64
C ILE A 33 -5.39 -4.70 -0.34
N ASP A 34 -4.88 -4.88 0.89
CA ASP A 34 -4.06 -6.05 1.27
C ASP A 34 -4.71 -7.42 1.04
N GLU A 35 -6.03 -7.52 1.23
CA GLU A 35 -6.82 -8.75 1.03
C GLU A 35 -7.70 -8.64 -0.23
N GLY A 36 -7.41 -7.68 -1.09
CA GLY A 36 -8.11 -7.46 -2.34
C GLY A 36 -7.67 -8.41 -3.46
N PRO A 37 -8.33 -8.36 -4.63
CA PRO A 37 -7.95 -9.18 -5.75
C PRO A 37 -6.57 -8.80 -6.30
N GLU A 38 -5.82 -9.79 -6.77
CA GLU A 38 -4.55 -9.61 -7.47
C GLU A 38 -4.79 -9.10 -8.90
N ARG A 39 -5.12 -7.81 -9.01
CA ARG A 39 -5.39 -7.11 -10.26
C ARG A 39 -4.57 -5.85 -10.36
N ASP A 40 -4.29 -5.40 -11.59
CA ASP A 40 -3.48 -4.21 -11.85
C ASP A 40 -4.01 -2.95 -11.14
N TRP A 41 -5.34 -2.77 -11.10
CA TRP A 41 -5.95 -1.63 -10.40
C TRP A 41 -5.72 -1.63 -8.89
N ASN A 42 -5.42 -2.78 -8.30
CA ASN A 42 -5.16 -2.96 -6.88
C ASN A 42 -3.65 -3.07 -6.58
N ALA A 43 -2.78 -2.75 -7.55
CA ALA A 43 -1.35 -2.91 -7.43
C ALA A 43 -0.60 -1.61 -7.72
N LEU A 44 0.45 -1.34 -6.95
CA LEU A 44 1.38 -0.22 -7.17
C LEU A 44 2.80 -0.75 -7.30
N SER A 45 3.59 -0.14 -8.18
CA SER A 45 5.04 -0.35 -8.21
C SER A 45 5.67 0.63 -7.22
N LEU A 46 6.19 0.14 -6.10
CA LEU A 46 6.78 0.99 -5.07
C LEU A 46 8.26 0.67 -4.87
N CYS A 47 9.06 1.71 -4.65
CA CYS A 47 10.38 1.53 -4.06
C CYS A 47 10.27 1.22 -2.56
N PRO A 48 11.33 0.71 -1.92
CA PRO A 48 11.31 0.38 -0.49
C PRO A 48 10.82 1.55 0.38
N ASN A 49 11.37 2.75 0.18
CA ASN A 49 10.99 3.93 0.96
C ASN A 49 9.51 4.31 0.78
N CYS A 50 9.03 4.38 -0.46
CA CYS A 50 7.64 4.75 -0.73
C CYS A 50 6.67 3.68 -0.25
N SER A 51 7.05 2.40 -0.25
CA SER A 51 6.22 1.36 0.34
C SER A 51 6.08 1.53 1.85
N THR A 52 7.17 1.77 2.56
CA THR A 52 7.11 2.03 4.00
C THR A 52 6.25 3.26 4.31
N VAL A 53 6.45 4.35 3.55
CA VAL A 53 5.64 5.58 3.72
C VAL A 53 4.17 5.34 3.40
N PHE A 54 3.87 4.58 2.35
CA PHE A 54 2.49 4.24 2.00
C PHE A 54 1.81 3.47 3.13
N ASP A 55 2.49 2.45 3.65
CA ASP A 55 1.95 1.53 4.66
C ASP A 55 1.81 2.19 6.03
N GLU A 56 2.85 2.89 6.48
CA GLU A 56 2.93 3.44 7.84
C GLU A 56 2.30 4.83 7.96
N ILE A 57 2.31 5.64 6.90
CA ILE A 57 1.91 7.05 7.01
C ILE A 57 0.65 7.33 6.22
N VAL A 58 0.61 6.97 4.94
CA VAL A 58 -0.46 7.47 4.07
C VAL A 58 -1.74 6.65 4.19
N ARG A 59 -1.67 5.32 4.24
CA ARG A 59 -2.88 4.49 4.42
C ARG A 59 -3.67 4.86 5.68
N PRO A 60 -3.06 4.97 6.89
CA PRO A 60 -3.79 5.39 8.09
C PRO A 60 -4.39 6.79 7.98
N LYS A 61 -3.64 7.76 7.41
CA LYS A 61 -4.13 9.13 7.21
C LYS A 61 -5.30 9.19 6.25
N LEU A 62 -5.22 8.47 5.12
CA LEU A 62 -6.31 8.38 4.14
C LEU A 62 -7.54 7.71 4.75
N TYR A 63 -7.37 6.60 5.46
CA TYR A 63 -8.49 5.93 6.13
C TYR A 63 -9.22 6.88 7.09
N LYS A 64 -8.47 7.60 7.94
CA LYS A 64 -9.03 8.58 8.86
C LYS A 64 -9.74 9.72 8.14
N ALA A 65 -9.13 10.28 7.09
CA ALA A 65 -9.71 11.37 6.32
C ALA A 65 -11.00 10.95 5.60
N LEU A 66 -10.99 9.80 4.91
CA LEU A 66 -12.15 9.28 4.18
C LEU A 66 -13.28 8.86 5.13
N THR A 67 -12.95 8.27 6.28
CA THR A 67 -13.94 7.94 7.31
C THR A 67 -14.63 9.21 7.82
N LYS A 68 -13.85 10.27 8.13
CA LYS A 68 -14.42 11.57 8.55
C LYS A 68 -15.24 12.26 7.46
N PHE A 69 -14.90 12.03 6.19
CA PHE A 69 -15.67 12.51 5.06
C PHE A 69 -17.01 11.75 4.88
N GLY A 70 -17.19 10.60 5.53
CA GLY A 70 -18.39 9.77 5.43
C GLY A 70 -18.31 8.69 4.35
N ALA A 71 -17.11 8.37 3.86
CA ALA A 71 -16.93 7.25 2.93
C ALA A 71 -17.26 5.93 3.64
N MET A 72 -18.10 5.11 2.99
CA MET A 72 -18.48 3.79 3.47
C MET A 72 -17.68 2.70 2.74
N GLY A 73 -17.53 1.53 3.37
CA GLY A 73 -16.90 0.37 2.73
C GLY A 73 -15.37 0.46 2.58
N LEU A 74 -14.69 1.28 3.40
CA LEU A 74 -13.23 1.39 3.37
C LEU A 74 -12.56 0.08 3.82
N PRO A 75 -11.41 -0.31 3.23
CA PRO A 75 -10.68 -1.49 3.65
C PRO A 75 -10.22 -1.38 5.10
N LYS A 76 -10.60 -2.34 5.96
CA LYS A 76 -10.12 -2.41 7.35
C LYS A 76 -8.59 -2.48 7.43
N SER A 77 -7.93 -3.02 6.43
CA SER A 77 -6.47 -3.09 6.39
C SER A 77 -5.79 -1.72 6.35
N TRP A 78 -6.51 -0.64 6.00
CA TRP A 78 -5.98 0.72 6.02
C TRP A 78 -6.07 1.39 7.40
N SER A 79 -6.82 0.81 8.34
CA SER A 79 -7.02 1.43 9.66
C SER A 79 -5.84 1.23 10.60
N LYS A 80 -4.95 0.26 10.33
CA LYS A 80 -3.86 -0.11 11.22
C LYS A 80 -2.63 0.73 10.93
N ASP A 81 -2.15 1.39 11.97
CA ASP A 81 -0.80 1.94 12.02
C ASP A 81 0.11 0.81 12.53
N ASN A 82 0.94 0.22 11.67
CA ASN A 82 1.78 -0.92 12.03
C ASN A 82 2.89 -0.56 13.06
N LYS A 83 2.90 0.65 13.63
CA LYS A 83 3.82 1.08 14.70
C LYS A 83 3.17 1.63 15.97
N MET A 84 1.85 1.63 16.09
CA MET A 84 1.17 1.93 17.36
C MET A 84 0.59 0.64 17.96
N SER A 85 1.45 -0.37 18.15
CA SER A 85 1.21 -1.36 19.18
C SER A 85 1.57 -0.72 20.52
N ASP A 86 0.55 -0.50 21.35
CA ASP A 86 0.64 -0.32 22.79
C ASP A 86 1.59 0.78 23.31
N LEU A 87 1.12 2.02 23.25
CA LEU A 87 1.34 2.98 24.34
C LEU A 87 0.00 3.18 25.05
N SER A 88 -0.55 2.10 25.60
CA SER A 88 -1.58 2.16 26.62
C SER A 88 -0.90 2.13 27.99
N GLU A 89 -0.97 3.30 28.65
CA GLU A 89 -0.91 3.61 30.10
C GLU A 89 0.02 2.81 31.03
#